data_AF-A0A5F2HWC9-F1
#
_entry.id   AF-A0A5F2HWC9-F1
#
_cell.length_a   1.000
_cell.length_b   1.000
_cell.length_c   1.000
_cell.angle_alpha   90.00
_cell.angle_beta   90.00
_cell.angle_gamma   90.00
#
_symmetry.space_group_name_H-M   'P 1'
#
loop_
_entity.id
_entity.type
_entity.pdbx_description
1 polymer ?
#
loop_
_entity_poly.entity_id
_entity_poly.type
_entity_poly.pdbx_seq_one_letter_code
_entity_poly.pdbx_strand_id
1 'polypeptide(L)'
;LGRYTVGQTSRPADLLPFLAPGIPAARHWMVCAFGACETACVTAAALLGGHARVGFENNLLLPDGALASGNQDLVAATRRAVEACGLRLAGADALRAQWAFD
;
A
#
# COMPACT_ATOMS: atom_id res chain seq x y z
N LEU A 1 -7.67 -5.44 5.42
CA LEU A 1 -6.27 -5.30 4.94
C LEU A 1 -5.44 -6.50 5.37
N GLY A 2 -4.38 -6.82 4.62
CA GLY A 2 -3.37 -7.81 5.04
C GLY A 2 -3.80 -9.29 5.01
N ARG A 3 -5.05 -9.60 4.63
CA ARG A 3 -5.56 -10.97 4.52
C ARG A 3 -6.44 -11.12 3.29
N TYR A 4 -6.39 -12.29 2.67
CA TYR A 4 -7.30 -12.66 1.60
C TYR A 4 -8.60 -13.22 2.16
N THR A 5 -9.71 -12.83 1.56
CA THR A 5 -11.02 -13.46 1.77
C THR A 5 -11.78 -13.38 0.45
N VAL A 6 -12.44 -14.47 0.04
CA VAL A 6 -13.17 -14.51 -1.23
C VAL A 6 -14.18 -13.36 -1.30
N GLY A 7 -14.12 -12.57 -2.39
CA GLY A 7 -15.00 -11.42 -2.60
C GLY A 7 -14.66 -10.17 -1.80
N GLN A 8 -13.58 -10.16 -1.01
CA GLN A 8 -13.19 -8.99 -0.24
C GLN A 8 -12.69 -7.86 -1.14
N THR A 9 -13.24 -6.67 -0.93
CA THR A 9 -12.65 -5.41 -1.39
C THR A 9 -12.28 -4.59 -0.17
N SER A 10 -10.97 -4.37 0.02
CA SER A 10 -10.45 -3.54 1.11
C SER A 10 -10.77 -2.08 0.89
N ARG A 11 -10.89 -1.29 1.95
CA ARG A 11 -11.08 0.16 1.89
C ARG A 11 -10.02 0.88 2.71
N PRO A 12 -9.68 2.15 2.41
CA PRO A 12 -8.68 2.89 3.19
C PRO A 12 -9.01 2.97 4.69
N ALA A 13 -10.30 3.08 5.04
CA ALA A 13 -10.75 3.12 6.43
C ALA A 13 -10.46 1.82 7.21
N ASP A 14 -10.27 0.68 6.52
CA ASP A 14 -9.91 -0.59 7.15
C ASP A 14 -8.51 -0.56 7.78
N LEU A 15 -7.72 0.50 7.53
CA LEU A 15 -6.42 0.74 8.14
C LEU A 15 -6.53 1.23 9.59
N LEU A 16 -7.57 2.00 9.90
CA LEU A 16 -7.68 2.72 11.16
C LEU A 16 -7.63 1.81 12.41
N PRO A 17 -8.25 0.60 12.42
CA PRO A 17 -8.14 -0.30 13.57
C PRO A 17 -6.70 -0.72 13.92
N PHE A 18 -5.81 -0.79 12.92
CA PHE A 18 -4.40 -1.16 13.14
C PHE A 18 -3.55 0.00 13.69
N LEU A 19 -4.06 1.22 13.62
CA LEU A 19 -3.41 2.45 14.10
C LEU A 19 -4.09 3.03 15.33
N ALA A 20 -5.03 2.28 15.93
CA ALA A 20 -5.79 2.72 17.08
C ALA A 20 -4.86 2.94 18.31
N PRO A 21 -5.22 3.87 19.21
CA PRO A 21 -4.50 4.06 20.46
C PRO A 21 -4.37 2.74 21.24
N GLY A 22 -3.19 2.50 21.82
CA GLY A 22 -2.90 1.27 22.56
C GLY A 22 -2.35 0.12 21.70
N ILE A 23 -2.31 0.26 20.38
CA ILE A 23 -1.56 -0.65 19.51
C ILE A 23 -0.10 -0.15 19.41
N PRO A 24 0.91 -0.97 19.79
CA PRO A 24 2.30 -0.60 19.62
C PRO A 24 2.63 -0.33 18.15
N ALA A 25 3.16 0.85 17.86
CA ALA A 25 3.60 1.20 16.51
C ALA A 25 4.90 0.45 16.19
N ALA A 26 4.89 -0.35 15.13
CA ALA A 26 6.12 -0.91 14.59
C ALA A 26 6.94 0.22 13.93
N ARG A 27 8.27 0.21 14.13
CA ARG A 27 9.21 1.16 13.50
C ARG A 27 9.04 1.19 11.98
N HIS A 28 8.82 0.02 11.38
CA HIS A 28 8.48 -0.16 9.98
C HIS A 28 7.26 -1.06 9.88
N TRP A 29 6.28 -0.64 9.09
CA TRP A 29 5.09 -1.42 8.79
C TRP A 29 4.66 -1.20 7.35
N MET A 30 3.94 -2.17 6.79
CA MET A 30 3.48 -2.11 5.42
C MET A 30 2.08 -2.69 5.28
N VAL A 31 1.37 -2.28 4.22
CA VAL A 31 0.01 -2.75 3.93
C VAL A 31 -0.05 -3.34 2.52
N CYS A 32 -0.76 -4.47 2.41
CA CYS A 32 -1.40 -4.90 1.18
C CYS A 32 -2.93 -4.84 1.33
N ALA A 33 -3.61 -4.61 0.21
CA ALA A 33 -5.04 -4.42 0.15
C ALA A 33 -5.62 -5.19 -1.04
N PHE A 34 -6.59 -6.06 -0.78
CA PHE A 34 -7.20 -6.90 -1.79
C PHE A 34 -8.37 -6.18 -2.48
N GLY A 35 -8.43 -6.25 -3.80
CA GLY A 35 -9.50 -5.68 -4.63
C GLY A 35 -9.21 -4.27 -5.19
N ALA A 36 -10.20 -3.72 -5.89
CA ALA A 36 -10.06 -2.52 -6.76
C ALA A 36 -9.57 -1.25 -6.04
N CYS A 37 -9.73 -1.16 -4.72
CA CYS A 37 -9.25 -0.02 -3.94
C CYS A 37 -7.81 -0.18 -3.44
N GLU A 38 -7.02 -1.14 -3.96
CA GLU A 38 -5.63 -1.38 -3.56
C GLU A 38 -4.81 -0.08 -3.51
N THR A 39 -4.76 0.67 -4.62
CA THR A 39 -4.02 1.93 -4.72
C THR A 39 -4.45 2.92 -3.64
N ALA A 40 -5.75 3.12 -3.43
CA ALA A 40 -6.25 4.04 -2.41
C ALA A 40 -5.83 3.61 -1.00
N CYS A 41 -5.87 2.31 -0.70
CA CYS A 41 -5.50 1.78 0.61
C CYS A 41 -4.00 1.98 0.89
N VAL A 42 -3.14 1.66 -0.08
CA VAL A 42 -1.68 1.79 0.12
C VAL A 42 -1.22 3.25 0.09
N THR A 43 -1.92 4.14 -0.63
CA THR A 43 -1.66 5.59 -0.55
C THR A 43 -2.03 6.14 0.83
N ALA A 44 -3.16 5.71 1.41
CA ALA A 44 -3.51 6.07 2.79
C ALA A 44 -2.47 5.55 3.79
N ALA A 45 -1.97 4.32 3.60
CA ALA A 45 -0.88 3.80 4.41
C ALA A 45 0.39 4.65 4.32
N ALA A 46 0.78 5.06 3.11
CA ALA A 46 1.95 5.92 2.89
C ALA A 46 1.82 7.29 3.58
N LEU A 47 0.63 7.90 3.52
CA LEU A 47 0.33 9.16 4.22
C LEU A 47 0.43 9.04 5.74
N LEU A 48 0.22 7.84 6.28
CA LEU A 48 0.28 7.55 7.72
C LEU A 48 1.65 6.99 8.15
N GLY A 49 2.66 7.04 7.27
CA GLY A 49 4.03 6.62 7.56
C GLY A 49 4.32 5.13 7.32
N GLY A 50 3.40 4.40 6.70
CA GLY A 50 3.58 3.00 6.30
C GLY A 50 4.14 2.83 4.90
N HIS A 51 4.49 1.58 4.57
CA HIS A 51 4.95 1.18 3.24
C HIS A 51 3.86 0.42 2.47
N ALA A 52 4.05 0.29 1.15
CA ALA A 52 3.09 -0.35 0.25
C ALA A 52 3.57 -1.71 -0.25
N ARG A 53 2.67 -2.69 -0.33
CA ARG A 53 2.81 -3.89 -1.18
C ARG A 53 1.65 -3.91 -2.16
N VAL A 54 1.97 -3.97 -3.44
CA VAL A 54 0.99 -4.04 -4.53
C VAL A 54 1.29 -5.16 -5.50
N GLY A 55 0.28 -5.65 -6.20
CA GLY A 55 0.45 -6.61 -7.29
C GLY A 55 -0.73 -7.55 -7.50
N PHE A 56 -0.61 -8.42 -8.49
CA PHE A 56 -1.63 -9.37 -8.97
C PHE A 56 -2.10 -10.38 -7.94
N GLU A 57 -1.31 -10.63 -6.90
CA GLU A 57 -1.76 -11.40 -5.73
C GLU A 57 -2.92 -10.72 -5.01
N ASN A 58 -2.94 -9.38 -5.01
CA ASN A 58 -3.92 -8.59 -4.28
C ASN A 58 -5.06 -8.10 -5.19
N ASN A 59 -4.73 -7.71 -6.42
CA ASN A 59 -5.63 -6.93 -7.28
C ASN A 59 -5.21 -7.02 -8.75
N LEU A 60 -6.19 -6.97 -9.67
CA LEU A 60 -5.98 -6.98 -11.13
C LEU A 60 -6.44 -5.69 -11.80
N LEU A 61 -6.98 -4.72 -11.05
CA LEU A 61 -7.66 -3.55 -11.57
C LEU A 61 -6.89 -2.27 -11.30
N LEU A 62 -6.90 -1.35 -12.27
CA LEU A 62 -6.45 0.02 -12.12
C LEU A 62 -7.48 0.86 -11.35
N PRO A 63 -7.11 2.04 -10.83
CA PRO A 63 -8.03 2.88 -10.06
C PRO A 63 -9.30 3.32 -10.81
N ASP A 64 -9.26 3.33 -12.15
CA ASP A 64 -10.40 3.62 -13.03
C ASP A 64 -11.25 2.37 -13.35
N GLY A 65 -10.87 1.20 -12.83
CA GLY A 65 -11.55 -0.08 -13.04
C GLY A 65 -11.09 -0.86 -14.27
N ALA A 66 -10.15 -0.35 -15.07
CA ALA A 66 -9.59 -1.11 -16.18
C ALA A 66 -8.72 -2.29 -15.68
N LEU A 67 -8.61 -3.36 -16.46
CA LEU A 67 -7.65 -4.44 -16.15
C LEU A 67 -6.22 -3.93 -16.35
N ALA A 68 -5.37 -4.16 -15.35
CA ALA A 68 -3.95 -3.92 -15.47
C ALA A 68 -3.32 -4.96 -16.43
N SER A 69 -2.44 -4.50 -17.32
CA SER A 69 -1.72 -5.38 -18.26
C SER A 69 -0.62 -6.19 -17.57
N GLY A 70 -0.15 -5.71 -16.41
CA GLY A 70 0.84 -6.37 -15.58
C GLY A 70 1.02 -5.65 -14.24
N ASN A 71 1.82 -6.24 -13.34
CA ASN A 71 2.15 -5.66 -12.04
C ASN A 71 2.73 -4.25 -12.15
N GLN A 72 3.48 -3.95 -13.22
CA GLN A 72 4.06 -2.64 -13.47
C GLN A 72 3.02 -1.52 -13.53
N ASP A 73 1.81 -1.80 -14.01
CA ASP A 73 0.75 -0.79 -14.09
C ASP A 73 0.22 -0.44 -12.70
N LEU A 74 0.09 -1.43 -11.82
CA LEU A 74 -0.30 -1.25 -10.41
C LEU A 74 0.77 -0.50 -9.62
N VAL A 75 2.05 -0.81 -9.86
CA VAL A 75 3.17 -0.06 -9.29
C VAL A 75 3.15 1.39 -9.78
N ALA A 76 2.95 1.61 -11.07
CA ALA A 76 2.90 2.96 -11.66
C ALA A 76 1.71 3.78 -11.15
N ALA A 77 0.53 3.16 -11.02
CA ALA A 77 -0.65 3.80 -10.44
C ALA A 77 -0.40 4.20 -8.98
N THR A 78 0.20 3.31 -8.19
CA THR A 78 0.56 3.56 -6.80
C THR A 78 1.58 4.70 -6.68
N ARG A 79 2.63 4.67 -7.50
CA ARG A 79 3.62 5.74 -7.58
C ARG A 79 2.96 7.10 -7.85
N ARG A 80 2.14 7.20 -8.90
CA ARG A 80 1.45 8.44 -9.26
C ARG A 80 0.58 8.96 -8.12
N ALA A 81 -0.19 8.08 -7.47
CA ALA A 81 -1.06 8.47 -6.36
C ALA A 81 -0.27 9.00 -5.15
N VAL A 82 0.82 8.32 -4.79
CA VAL A 82 1.69 8.73 -3.67
C VAL A 82 2.42 10.05 -3.97
N GLU A 83 2.97 10.21 -5.18
CA GLU A 83 3.63 11.45 -5.62
C GLU A 83 2.64 12.62 -5.71
N ALA A 84 1.39 12.38 -6.15
CA ALA A 84 0.33 13.39 -6.17
C ALA A 84 -0.06 13.88 -4.77
N CYS A 85 0.19 13.10 -3.73
CA CYS A 85 0.04 13.50 -2.33
C CYS A 85 1.29 14.20 -1.75
N GLY A 86 2.31 14.49 -2.56
CA GLY A 86 3.53 15.19 -2.15
C GLY A 86 4.59 14.29 -1.48
N LEU A 87 4.39 12.98 -1.47
CA LEU A 87 5.36 12.03 -0.93
C LEU A 87 6.42 11.65 -1.98
N ARG A 88 7.61 11.27 -1.51
CA ARG A 88 8.71 10.81 -2.38
C ARG A 88 8.99 9.33 -2.14
N LEU A 89 9.18 8.58 -3.22
CA LEU A 89 9.57 7.17 -3.14
C LEU A 89 11.03 7.02 -2.69
N ALA A 90 11.28 6.03 -1.83
CA ALA A 90 12.63 5.64 -1.45
C ALA A 90 13.29 4.83 -2.57
N GLY A 91 14.58 5.10 -2.82
CA GLY A 91 15.43 4.19 -3.59
C GLY A 91 15.79 2.94 -2.78
N ALA A 92 16.13 1.85 -3.46
CA ALA A 92 16.42 0.56 -2.82
C ALA A 92 17.56 0.65 -1.80
N ASP A 93 18.65 1.35 -2.11
CA ASP A 93 19.79 1.48 -1.19
C ASP A 93 19.46 2.30 0.06
N ALA A 94 18.69 3.37 -0.10
CA ALA A 94 18.20 4.16 1.03
C ALA A 94 17.31 3.31 1.96
N LEU A 95 16.44 2.47 1.37
CA LEU A 95 15.58 1.58 2.15
C LEU A 95 16.40 0.51 2.90
N ARG A 96 17.39 -0.11 2.25
CA ARG A 96 18.30 -1.07 2.90
C ARG A 96 19.05 -0.44 4.07
N ALA A 97 19.56 0.77 3.92
CA ALA A 97 20.23 1.49 5.00
C ALA A 97 19.26 1.82 6.15
N GLN A 98 18.04 2.25 5.83
CA GLN A 98 17.02 2.59 6.83
C GLN A 98 16.53 1.36 7.63
N TRP A 99 16.44 0.21 6.98
CA TRP A 99 15.94 -1.06 7.54
C TRP A 99 17.04 -1.96 8.10
N ALA A 100 18.30 -1.51 8.07
CA ALA A 100 19.37 -2.22 8.77
C ALA A 100 19.03 -2.31 10.27
N PHE A 101 19.14 -3.51 10.82
CA PHE A 101 19.11 -3.70 12.27
C PHE A 101 20.43 -3.20 12.85
N ASP A 102 20.38 -2.59 14.04
CA ASP A 102 21.56 -2.40 14.88
C ASP A 102 22.07 -3.75 15.39
#